data_AF-A0A9P8AL90-F1
#
_entry.id   AF-A0A9P8AL90-F1
#
_cell.length_a   1.000
_cell.length_b   1.000
_cell.length_c   1.000
_cell.angle_alpha   90.00
_cell.angle_beta   90.00
_cell.angle_gamma   90.00
#
_symmetry.space_group_name_H-M   'P 1'
#
loop_
_entity.id
_entity.type
_entity.pdbx_description
1 polymer ?
#
loop_
_entity_poly.entity_id
_entity_poly.type
_entity_poly.pdbx_seq_one_letter_code
_entity_poly.pdbx_strand_id
1 'polypeptide(L)'
;MTSTFVPVDLSSFDPAFASSLPQYRHPTHSPRIVELLQTNKPPLSPEQDVLAALMASGDEYLAEVDKKIAATRQLLHFLSTERDQIVSNLSDAKILTHPVRQLGDDVLCEIFSRCVPELDAERSFSSLDPRQAPWTLPSLYIMEESCPSNRSVVVDCSG
;
A
#
# COMPACT_ATOMS: atom_id res chain seq x y z
N MET A 1 -16.37 -45.33 -2.03
CA MET A 1 -15.69 -44.77 -3.23
C MET A 1 -15.44 -43.30 -2.96
N THR A 2 -14.19 -42.88 -3.10
CA THR A 2 -13.61 -41.65 -2.53
C THR A 2 -14.00 -40.39 -3.29
N SER A 3 -14.52 -39.38 -2.59
CA SER A 3 -14.57 -37.99 -3.09
C SER A 3 -13.16 -37.58 -3.50
N THR A 4 -12.91 -37.40 -4.80
CA THR A 4 -11.55 -37.24 -5.34
C THR A 4 -11.09 -35.80 -5.20
N PHE A 5 -10.77 -35.42 -3.96
CA PHE A 5 -10.07 -34.18 -3.65
C PHE A 5 -8.74 -34.11 -4.39
N VAL A 6 -8.43 -32.94 -4.96
CA VAL A 6 -7.17 -32.70 -5.69
C VAL A 6 -6.16 -32.10 -4.72
N PRO A 7 -4.96 -32.69 -4.53
CA PRO A 7 -3.94 -32.10 -3.69
C PRO A 7 -3.54 -30.70 -4.15
N VAL A 8 -3.34 -29.78 -3.21
CA VAL A 8 -2.75 -28.47 -3.51
C VAL A 8 -1.24 -28.62 -3.71
N ASP A 9 -0.74 -28.11 -4.82
CA ASP A 9 0.70 -27.92 -5.00
C ASP A 9 1.19 -26.74 -4.14
N LEU A 10 1.60 -27.05 -2.91
CA LEU A 10 2.12 -26.06 -1.95
C LEU A 10 3.46 -25.46 -2.39
N SER A 11 4.21 -26.13 -3.28
CA SER A 11 5.52 -25.63 -3.76
C SER A 11 5.37 -24.41 -4.66
N SER A 12 4.19 -24.21 -5.24
CA SER A 12 3.86 -23.03 -6.04
C SER A 12 3.60 -21.77 -5.21
N PHE A 13 3.58 -21.87 -3.87
CA PHE A 13 3.29 -20.76 -2.96
C PHE A 13 4.50 -20.40 -2.11
N ASP A 14 4.57 -19.13 -1.70
CA ASP A 14 5.57 -18.68 -0.75
C ASP A 14 5.46 -19.46 0.58
N PRO A 15 6.58 -19.98 1.14
CA PRO A 15 6.57 -20.78 2.36
C PRO A 15 5.90 -20.10 3.56
N ALA A 16 5.95 -18.76 3.65
CA ALA A 16 5.31 -18.01 4.72
C ALA A 16 3.78 -18.15 4.70
N PHE A 17 3.19 -18.44 3.54
CA PHE A 17 1.75 -18.58 3.34
C PHE A 17 1.31 -20.01 3.05
N ALA A 18 2.22 -20.90 2.69
CA ALA A 18 1.91 -22.29 2.36
C ALA A 18 1.14 -23.03 3.48
N SER A 19 1.47 -22.76 4.75
CA SER A 19 0.79 -23.33 5.92
C SER A 19 -0.67 -22.90 6.07
N SER A 20 -1.07 -21.79 5.44
CA SER A 20 -2.43 -21.24 5.52
C SER A 20 -3.37 -21.82 4.46
N LEU A 21 -2.83 -22.50 3.45
CA LEU A 21 -3.60 -23.08 2.36
C LEU A 21 -4.32 -24.37 2.79
N PRO A 22 -5.49 -24.66 2.22
CA PRO A 22 -6.09 -25.98 2.36
C PRO A 22 -5.17 -27.03 1.70
N GLN A 23 -5.14 -28.25 2.24
CA GLN A 23 -4.32 -29.35 1.68
C GLN A 23 -4.90 -29.88 0.36
N TYR A 24 -6.20 -29.67 0.16
CA TYR A 24 -6.95 -30.20 -0.96
C TYR A 24 -7.84 -29.12 -1.58
N ARG A 25 -8.17 -29.29 -2.86
CA ARG A 25 -9.17 -28.51 -3.59
C ARG A 25 -10.28 -29.40 -4.10
N HIS A 26 -11.45 -28.79 -4.26
CA HIS A 26 -12.55 -29.46 -4.94
C HIS A 26 -12.18 -29.67 -6.42
N PRO A 27 -12.43 -30.88 -6.96
CA PRO A 27 -12.21 -31.13 -8.37
C PRO A 27 -13.17 -30.30 -9.22
N THR A 28 -12.76 -30.01 -10.46
CA THR A 28 -13.69 -29.48 -11.47
C THR A 28 -14.79 -30.48 -11.76
N HIS A 29 -15.92 -30.02 -12.30
CA HIS A 29 -17.01 -30.91 -12.70
C HIS A 29 -16.49 -32.01 -13.62
N SER A 30 -16.86 -33.26 -13.33
CA SER A 30 -16.56 -34.37 -14.24
C SER A 30 -17.34 -34.18 -15.55
N PRO A 31 -16.86 -34.70 -16.69
CA PRO A 31 -17.59 -34.62 -17.97
C PRO A 31 -19.02 -35.15 -17.86
N ARG A 32 -19.21 -36.15 -16.99
CA ARG A 32 -20.51 -36.75 -16.71
C ARG A 32 -21.46 -35.79 -15.98
N ILE A 33 -20.98 -35.06 -14.98
CA ILE A 33 -21.77 -34.01 -14.32
C ILE A 33 -22.13 -32.91 -15.32
N VAL A 34 -21.20 -32.51 -16.20
CA VAL A 34 -21.47 -31.52 -17.25
C VAL A 34 -22.57 -32.00 -18.21
N GLU A 35 -22.54 -33.26 -18.65
CA GLU A 35 -23.59 -33.86 -19.49
C GLU A 35 -24.95 -33.87 -18.78
N LEU A 36 -24.98 -34.27 -17.50
CA LEU A 36 -26.21 -34.30 -16.70
C LEU A 36 -26.80 -32.90 -16.52
N LEU A 37 -25.98 -31.87 -16.37
CA LEU A 37 -26.47 -30.48 -16.29
C LEU A 37 -27.05 -29.97 -17.62
N GLN A 38 -26.73 -30.62 -18.75
CA GLN A 38 -27.22 -30.28 -20.08
C GLN A 38 -28.39 -31.16 -20.54
N THR A 39 -28.79 -32.17 -19.75
CA THR A 39 -29.83 -33.13 -20.13
C THR A 39 -30.80 -33.36 -18.97
N ASN A 40 -32.01 -33.85 -19.25
CA ASN A 40 -32.95 -34.26 -18.19
C ASN A 40 -32.71 -35.71 -17.72
N LYS A 41 -31.53 -36.28 -17.96
CA LYS A 41 -31.21 -37.64 -17.53
C LYS A 41 -31.01 -37.63 -16.01
N PRO A 42 -31.59 -38.58 -15.25
CA PRO A 42 -31.30 -38.68 -13.83
C PRO A 42 -29.85 -39.14 -13.60
N PRO A 43 -29.23 -38.75 -12.47
CA PRO A 43 -27.94 -39.31 -12.07
C PRO A 43 -28.08 -40.79 -11.73
N LEU A 44 -27.03 -41.57 -12.00
CA LEU A 44 -26.90 -42.97 -11.57
C LEU A 44 -26.73 -43.06 -10.06
N SER A 45 -27.04 -44.20 -9.43
CA SER A 45 -26.89 -44.35 -7.97
C SER A 45 -25.50 -43.95 -7.42
N PRO A 46 -24.36 -44.34 -8.02
CA PRO A 46 -23.05 -43.90 -7.51
C PRO A 46 -22.83 -42.39 -7.68
N GLU A 47 -23.45 -41.75 -8.66
CA GLU A 47 -23.39 -40.29 -8.84
C GLU A 47 -24.22 -39.59 -7.76
N GLN A 48 -25.38 -40.16 -7.40
CA GLN A 48 -26.23 -39.66 -6.32
C GLN A 48 -25.51 -39.74 -4.96
N ASP A 49 -24.79 -40.83 -4.68
CA ASP A 49 -24.01 -40.97 -3.44
C ASP A 49 -22.92 -39.90 -3.32
N VAL A 50 -22.23 -39.60 -4.43
CA VAL A 50 -21.19 -38.54 -4.47
C VAL A 50 -21.82 -37.16 -4.27
N LEU A 51 -22.95 -36.89 -4.93
CA LEU A 51 -23.67 -35.62 -4.79
C LEU A 51 -24.21 -35.44 -3.35
N ALA A 52 -24.75 -36.49 -2.74
CA ALA A 52 -25.22 -36.47 -1.37
C ALA A 52 -24.07 -36.21 -0.37
N ALA A 53 -22.91 -36.83 -0.57
CA ALA A 53 -21.72 -36.58 0.24
C ALA A 53 -21.22 -35.13 0.10
N LEU A 54 -21.24 -34.58 -1.12
CA LEU A 54 -20.92 -33.18 -1.38
C LEU A 54 -21.92 -32.24 -0.69
N MET A 55 -23.23 -32.52 -0.75
CA MET A 55 -24.25 -31.72 -0.07
C MET A 55 -24.12 -31.78 1.45
N ALA A 56 -23.72 -32.93 2.00
CA ALA A 56 -23.59 -33.10 3.45
C ALA A 56 -22.40 -32.35 4.06
N SER A 57 -21.34 -32.10 3.28
CA SER A 57 -20.08 -31.50 3.77
C SER A 57 -19.71 -30.18 3.10
N GLY A 58 -20.37 -29.83 1.99
CA GLY A 58 -20.03 -28.68 1.15
C GLY A 58 -20.13 -27.34 1.88
N ASP A 59 -21.15 -27.16 2.71
CA ASP A 59 -21.35 -25.92 3.47
C ASP A 59 -20.24 -25.70 4.51
N GLU A 60 -19.75 -26.77 5.15
CA GLU A 60 -18.65 -26.71 6.10
C GLU A 60 -17.34 -26.32 5.40
N TYR A 61 -17.01 -26.96 4.28
CA TYR A 61 -15.84 -26.61 3.48
C TYR A 61 -15.93 -25.17 2.93
N LEU A 62 -17.10 -24.75 2.47
CA LEU A 62 -17.32 -23.38 2.00
C LEU A 62 -17.06 -22.36 3.13
N ALA A 63 -17.60 -22.61 4.32
CA ALA A 63 -17.37 -21.76 5.48
C ALA A 63 -15.89 -21.68 5.89
N GLU A 64 -15.14 -22.79 5.80
CA GLU A 64 -13.70 -22.81 6.06
C GLU A 64 -12.94 -21.92 5.05
N VAL A 65 -13.26 -22.06 3.76
CA VAL A 65 -12.66 -21.26 2.68
C VAL A 65 -12.99 -19.78 2.88
N ASP A 66 -14.24 -19.43 3.16
CA ASP A 66 -14.66 -18.05 3.40
C ASP A 66 -13.96 -17.43 4.61
N LYS A 67 -13.78 -18.20 5.69
CA LYS A 67 -13.00 -17.77 6.86
C LYS A 67 -11.55 -17.45 6.48
N LYS A 68 -10.90 -18.31 5.70
CA LYS A 68 -9.52 -18.08 5.22
C LYS A 68 -9.42 -16.88 4.29
N ILE A 69 -10.42 -16.67 3.43
CA ILE A 69 -10.51 -15.47 2.57
C ILE A 69 -10.62 -14.20 3.43
N ALA A 70 -11.51 -14.20 4.42
CA ALA A 70 -11.69 -13.04 5.31
C ALA A 70 -10.41 -12.71 6.08
N ALA A 71 -9.74 -13.71 6.66
CA ALA A 71 -8.49 -13.53 7.36
C ALA A 71 -7.37 -12.99 6.45
N THR A 72 -7.24 -13.55 5.24
CA THR A 72 -6.25 -13.10 4.25
C THR A 72 -6.50 -11.65 3.84
N ARG A 73 -7.75 -11.24 3.65
CA ARG A 73 -8.10 -9.84 3.34
C ARG A 73 -7.70 -8.88 4.46
N GLN A 74 -7.92 -9.26 5.72
CA GLN A 74 -7.49 -8.47 6.88
C GLN A 74 -5.96 -8.32 6.94
N LEU A 75 -5.23 -9.42 6.72
CA LEU A 75 -3.77 -9.40 6.68
C LEU A 75 -3.25 -8.53 5.54
N LEU A 76 -3.82 -8.66 4.34
CA LEU A 76 -3.44 -7.84 3.19
C LEU A 76 -3.67 -6.35 3.46
N HIS A 77 -4.81 -6.00 4.08
CA HIS A 77 -5.11 -4.63 4.46
C HIS A 77 -4.06 -4.08 5.44
N PHE A 78 -3.73 -4.85 6.48
CA PHE A 78 -2.70 -4.47 7.46
C PHE A 78 -1.34 -4.25 6.78
N LEU A 79 -0.86 -5.20 5.98
CA LEU A 79 0.43 -5.09 5.29
C LEU A 79 0.48 -3.91 4.31
N SER A 80 -0.63 -3.63 3.64
CA SER A 80 -0.73 -2.47 2.74
C SER A 80 -0.62 -1.15 3.52
N THR A 81 -1.31 -1.06 4.66
CA THR A 81 -1.26 0.11 5.54
C THR A 81 0.16 0.32 6.08
N GLU A 82 0.81 -0.76 6.54
CA GLU A 82 2.17 -0.71 7.06
C GLU A 82 3.18 -0.27 5.98
N ARG A 83 3.05 -0.80 4.76
CA ARG A 83 3.86 -0.35 3.62
C ARG A 83 3.71 1.16 3.40
N ASP A 84 2.49 1.67 3.39
CA ASP A 84 2.23 3.10 3.13
C ASP A 84 2.82 3.97 4.24
N GLN A 85 2.72 3.51 5.50
CA GLN A 85 3.34 4.19 6.63
C GLN A 85 4.88 4.20 6.53
N ILE A 86 5.50 3.08 6.14
CA ILE A 86 6.95 3.00 5.92
C ILE A 86 7.38 3.97 4.83
N VAL A 87 6.64 4.06 3.72
CA VAL A 87 6.92 5.01 2.63
C VAL A 87 6.87 6.45 3.15
N SER A 88 5.85 6.81 3.93
CA SER A 88 5.74 8.14 4.55
C SER A 88 6.95 8.43 5.45
N ASN A 89 7.28 7.50 6.35
CA ASN A 89 8.39 7.67 7.29
C ASN A 89 9.74 7.81 6.57
N LEU A 90 9.95 7.05 5.49
CA LEU A 90 11.15 7.17 4.67
C LEU A 90 11.23 8.51 3.94
N SER A 91 10.09 9.03 3.48
CA SER A 91 10.02 10.38 2.91
C SER A 91 10.45 11.41 3.96
N ASP A 92 9.84 11.39 5.14
CA ASP A 92 10.16 12.33 6.22
C ASP A 92 11.64 12.26 6.62
N ALA A 93 12.18 11.05 6.77
CA ALA A 93 13.59 10.83 7.08
C ALA A 93 14.51 11.42 6.00
N LYS A 94 14.20 11.23 4.71
CA LYS A 94 14.99 11.81 3.61
C LYS A 94 15.00 13.33 3.66
N ILE A 95 13.84 13.94 3.92
CA ILE A 95 13.78 15.39 4.00
C ILE A 95 14.59 15.83 5.25
N LEU A 96 14.45 15.17 6.40
CA LEU A 96 15.10 15.58 7.67
C LEU A 96 16.61 15.40 7.64
N THR A 97 17.09 14.44 6.87
CA THR A 97 18.52 14.19 6.66
C THR A 97 19.11 14.98 5.49
N HIS A 98 18.33 15.86 4.85
CA HIS A 98 18.82 16.65 3.72
C HIS A 98 19.92 17.63 4.18
N PRO A 99 21.08 17.70 3.49
CA PRO A 99 22.23 18.49 3.93
C PRO A 99 21.94 19.97 4.18
N VAL A 100 21.03 20.57 3.41
CA VAL A 100 20.60 21.97 3.60
C VAL A 100 19.99 22.20 5.00
N ARG A 101 19.33 21.19 5.58
CA ARG A 101 18.78 21.26 6.95
C ARG A 101 19.81 20.98 8.05
N GLN A 102 21.01 20.56 7.66
CA GLN A 102 22.12 20.24 8.55
C GLN A 102 23.25 21.29 8.47
N LEU A 103 23.08 22.33 7.65
CA LEU A 103 23.97 23.48 7.64
C LEU A 103 23.86 24.19 9.00
N GLY A 104 25.00 24.48 9.62
CA GLY A 104 25.02 25.27 10.85
C GLY A 104 24.49 26.68 10.61
N ASP A 105 23.90 27.27 11.64
CA ASP A 105 23.36 28.63 11.58
C ASP A 105 24.43 29.65 11.18
N ASP A 106 25.69 29.42 11.54
CA ASP A 106 26.86 30.20 11.13
C ASP A 106 27.06 30.19 9.61
N VAL A 107 27.03 29.01 8.99
CA VAL A 107 27.17 28.85 7.54
C VAL A 107 25.97 29.44 6.81
N LEU A 108 24.76 29.25 7.34
CA LEU A 108 23.54 29.85 6.78
C LEU A 108 23.59 31.38 6.87
N CYS A 109 23.96 31.94 8.02
CA CYS A 109 24.13 33.38 8.22
C CYS A 109 25.19 33.97 7.29
N GLU A 110 26.31 33.26 7.08
CA GLU A 110 27.34 33.69 6.14
C GLU A 110 26.85 33.65 4.68
N ILE A 111 26.12 32.62 4.27
CA ILE A 111 25.48 32.57 2.95
C ILE A 111 24.50 33.76 2.80
N PHE A 112 23.61 33.98 3.76
CA PHE A 112 22.63 35.05 3.70
C PHE A 112 23.26 36.44 3.69
N SER A 113 24.27 36.69 4.53
CA SER A 113 24.98 37.99 4.57
C SER A 113 25.75 38.30 3.29
N ARG A 114 26.20 37.29 2.55
CA ARG A 114 26.85 37.46 1.24
C ARG A 114 25.86 37.56 0.08
N CYS A 115 24.69 36.94 0.19
CA CYS A 115 23.67 36.89 -0.85
C CYS A 115 22.64 38.01 -0.78
N VAL A 116 22.46 38.64 0.38
CA VAL A 116 21.66 39.86 0.54
C VAL A 116 22.62 41.03 0.32
N PRO A 117 22.48 41.83 -0.76
CA PRO A 117 23.23 43.07 -0.88
C PRO A 117 22.98 43.90 0.38
N GLU A 118 24.01 44.54 0.94
CA GLU A 118 23.87 45.47 2.05
C GLU A 118 22.61 46.30 1.80
N LEU A 119 21.56 46.05 2.59
CA LEU A 119 20.38 46.88 2.57
C LEU A 119 20.86 48.18 3.18
N ASP A 120 21.34 49.09 2.31
CA ASP A 120 21.62 50.47 2.66
C ASP A 120 20.48 50.92 3.57
N ALA A 121 20.83 51.27 4.80
CA ALA A 121 19.90 51.54 5.89
C ALA A 121 18.92 52.72 5.60
N GLU A 122 18.97 53.29 4.40
CA GLU A 122 18.10 54.35 3.90
C GLU A 122 17.06 53.87 2.87
N ARG A 123 17.09 52.61 2.43
CA ARG A 123 16.08 52.06 1.52
C ARG A 123 15.27 50.97 2.21
N SER A 124 14.22 51.41 2.89
CA SER A 124 13.10 50.59 3.36
C SER A 124 12.30 49.99 2.19
N PHE A 125 12.94 49.16 1.36
CA PHE A 125 12.20 48.24 0.52
C PHE A 125 11.84 47.05 1.39
N SER A 126 10.56 47.00 1.79
CA SER A 126 9.97 45.81 2.36
C SER A 126 10.18 44.67 1.35
N SER A 127 11.17 43.83 1.62
CA SER A 127 11.43 42.56 0.92
C SER A 127 10.20 41.62 0.94
N LEU A 128 9.18 41.95 1.75
CA LEU A 128 7.90 41.25 1.85
C LEU A 128 6.74 42.03 1.20
N ASP A 129 6.97 43.09 0.41
CA ASP A 129 5.91 43.72 -0.39
C ASP A 129 5.63 42.87 -1.65
N PRO A 130 4.48 42.18 -1.74
CA PRO A 130 4.17 41.31 -2.88
C PRO A 130 4.00 42.09 -4.20
N ARG A 131 4.00 43.42 -4.17
CA ARG A 131 3.87 44.30 -5.34
C ARG A 131 5.23 44.69 -5.94
N GLN A 132 6.33 44.36 -5.28
CA GLN A 132 7.68 44.68 -5.72
C GLN A 132 8.47 43.37 -5.88
N ALA A 133 8.36 42.76 -7.06
CA ALA A 133 9.16 41.59 -7.45
C ALA A 133 10.40 42.04 -8.23
N PRO A 134 11.52 41.32 -8.10
CA PRO A 134 11.62 40.08 -8.84
C PRO A 134 11.98 38.90 -7.93
N TRP A 135 10.97 38.13 -7.54
CA TRP A 135 11.18 36.82 -6.92
C TRP A 135 11.62 35.83 -7.99
N THR A 136 12.90 35.85 -8.37
CA THR A 136 13.51 34.73 -9.09
C THR A 136 14.31 33.91 -8.10
N LEU A 137 13.63 33.02 -7.39
CA LEU A 137 14.27 31.79 -6.93
C LEU A 137 14.57 30.98 -8.19
N PRO A 138 15.84 30.68 -8.54
CA PRO A 138 16.13 29.76 -9.63
C PRO A 138 15.52 28.42 -9.26
N SER A 139 14.65 27.91 -10.13
CA SER A 139 13.88 26.68 -9.98
C SER A 139 14.68 25.53 -9.37
N LEU A 140 14.59 25.33 -8.06
CA LEU A 140 14.77 24.00 -7.47
C LEU A 140 13.41 23.33 -7.65
N TYR A 141 13.30 22.57 -8.74
CA TYR A 141 12.13 21.81 -9.16
C TYR A 141 11.64 20.94 -7.99
N ILE A 142 10.71 21.45 -7.18
CA ILE A 142 9.83 20.63 -6.37
C ILE A 142 8.65 20.34 -7.29
N MET A 143 8.65 19.15 -7.90
CA MET A 143 7.42 18.60 -8.44
C MET A 143 6.44 18.45 -7.28
N GLU A 144 5.42 19.30 -7.28
CA GLU A 144 4.16 19.07 -6.60
C GLU A 144 3.60 17.69 -6.96
N GLU A 145 3.07 17.00 -5.97
CA GLU A 145 1.68 16.50 -6.01
C GLU A 145 1.18 16.45 -4.54
N SER A 146 0.47 17.52 -4.15
CA SER A 146 -0.70 17.54 -3.26
C SER A 146 -0.60 17.15 -1.76
N CYS A 147 -0.52 18.15 -0.85
CA CYS A 147 -1.54 18.38 0.21
C CYS A 147 -1.25 19.63 1.07
N PRO A 148 -2.29 20.35 1.56
CA PRO A 148 -2.16 21.68 2.14
C PRO A 148 -2.12 21.64 3.68
N SER A 149 -1.14 22.30 4.29
CA SER A 149 -1.35 22.96 5.59
C SER A 149 -0.25 23.96 5.86
N ASN A 150 -0.62 25.24 5.85
CA ASN A 150 0.19 26.35 6.34
C ASN A 150 0.77 26.05 7.72
N ARG A 151 2.10 26.02 7.82
CA ARG A 151 2.81 26.34 9.06
C ARG A 151 3.99 27.24 8.70
N SER A 152 3.78 28.53 8.90
CA SER A 152 4.85 29.53 8.90
C SER A 152 5.82 29.22 10.03
N VAL A 153 7.02 28.75 9.70
CA VAL A 153 8.14 28.65 10.64
C VAL A 153 8.78 30.03 10.73
N VAL A 154 8.63 30.68 11.88
CA VAL A 154 9.36 31.90 12.22
C VAL A 154 10.74 31.46 12.71
N VAL A 155 11.79 31.86 12.00
CA VAL A 155 13.18 31.72 12.48
C VAL A 155 13.44 32.94 13.35
N ASP A 156 13.54 32.72 14.66
CA ASP A 156 13.92 33.76 15.62
C ASP A 156 15.44 33.74 15.78
N CYS A 157 16.12 34.65 15.10
CA CYS A 157 17.55 34.89 15.29
C CYS A 157 17.71 35.92 16.41
N SER A 158 17.72 35.44 17.65
CA SER A 158 18.01 36.27 18.83
C SER A 158 19.10 35.61 19.68
N GLY A 159 20.32 36.18 19.63
CA GLY A 159 21.38 35.98 20.63
C GLY A 159 22.59 35.22 20.14
#